data_AF-A0A938F0W1-F1
#
_entry.id   AF-A0A938F0W1-F1
#
_cell.length_a   1.000
_cell.length_b   1.000
_cell.length_c   1.000
_cell.angle_alpha   90.00
_cell.angle_beta   90.00
_cell.angle_gamma   90.00
#
_symmetry.space_group_name_H-M   'P 1'
#
loop_
_entity.id
_entity.type
_entity.pdbx_description
1 polymer ?
#
loop_
_entity_poly.entity_id
_entity_poly.type
_entity_poly.pdbx_seq_one_letter_code
_entity_poly.pdbx_strand_id
1 'polypeptide(L)' 'MIGYFQIQRIASQKGLPEDLIEKDYFIELLLFYLSSNTFFNKNSIFRGGKSLKKVYFPDYRFSEDLDTNFIFLI' A
#
# COMPACT_ATOMS: atom_id res chain seq x y z
N MET A 1 -4.28 1.56 14.40
CA MET A 1 -4.90 0.35 13.83
C MET A 1 -6.31 0.71 13.37
N ILE A 2 -6.69 0.30 12.16
CA ILE A 2 -8.06 0.43 11.67
C ILE A 2 -8.97 -0.56 12.42
N GLY A 3 -10.15 -0.12 12.84
CA GLY A 3 -11.10 -0.97 13.54
C GLY A 3 -11.97 -1.80 12.58
N TYR A 4 -12.47 -2.95 13.02
CA TYR A 4 -13.29 -3.85 12.20
C TYR A 4 -14.52 -3.14 11.58
N PHE A 5 -15.26 -2.35 12.34
CA PHE A 5 -16.39 -1.56 11.83
C PHE A 5 -15.98 -0.55 10.74
N GLN A 6 -14.77 0.00 10.82
CA GLN A 6 -14.26 0.91 9.78
C GLN A 6 -13.93 0.15 8.50
N ILE A 7 -13.36 -1.06 8.62
CA ILE A 7 -13.11 -1.96 7.48
C ILE A 7 -14.44 -2.26 6.77
N GLN A 8 -15.45 -2.73 7.49
CA GLN A 8 -16.78 -3.04 6.93
C GLN A 8 -17.40 -1.84 6.20
N ARG A 9 -17.35 -0.66 6.82
CA ARG A 9 -17.92 0.56 6.23
C ARG A 9 -17.22 0.93 4.92
N ILE A 10 -15.90 0.88 4.88
CA ILE A 10 -15.11 1.23 3.68
C ILE A 10 -15.29 0.17 2.59
N ALA A 11 -15.31 -1.10 2.96
CA ALA A 11 -15.58 -2.22 2.07
C ALA A 11 -16.93 -2.05 1.35
N SER A 12 -17.99 -1.77 2.12
CA SER A 12 -19.32 -1.50 1.59
C SER A 12 -19.36 -0.28 0.66
N GLN A 13 -18.76 0.85 1.08
CA GLN A 13 -18.72 2.08 0.26
C GLN A 13 -18.01 1.90 -1.08
N LYS A 14 -16.96 1.07 -1.10
CA LYS A 14 -16.15 0.81 -2.30
C LYS A 14 -16.63 -0.38 -3.13
N GLY A 15 -17.59 -1.16 -2.62
CA GLY A 15 -18.01 -2.42 -3.25
C GLY A 15 -16.89 -3.47 -3.30
N LEU A 16 -16.05 -3.52 -2.27
CA LEU A 16 -14.87 -4.38 -2.19
C LEU A 16 -14.96 -5.36 -1.01
N PRO A 17 -14.26 -6.50 -1.04
CA PRO A 17 -14.14 -7.39 0.10
C PRO A 17 -13.43 -6.72 1.29
N GLU A 18 -13.85 -7.06 2.52
CA GLU A 18 -13.23 -6.57 3.77
C GLU A 18 -11.73 -6.89 3.83
N ASP A 19 -11.35 -8.13 3.50
CA ASP A 19 -9.96 -8.61 3.48
C ASP A 19 -9.07 -7.76 2.56
N LEU A 20 -9.63 -7.23 1.46
CA LEU A 20 -8.88 -6.37 0.55
C LEU A 20 -8.59 -5.02 1.19
N ILE A 21 -9.55 -4.45 1.93
CA ILE A 21 -9.38 -3.19 2.66
C ILE A 21 -8.34 -3.36 3.79
N GLU A 22 -8.41 -4.49 4.50
CA GLU A 22 -7.45 -4.81 5.56
C GLU A 22 -6.02 -4.93 5.02
N LYS A 23 -5.84 -5.72 3.95
CA LYS A 23 -4.53 -5.88 3.29
C LYS A 23 -3.99 -4.56 2.75
N ASP A 24 -4.84 -3.73 2.13
CA ASP A 24 -4.45 -2.40 1.63
C ASP A 24 -3.95 -1.50 2.77
N TYR A 25 -4.66 -1.50 3.91
CA TYR A 25 -4.26 -0.76 5.11
C TYR A 25 -2.90 -1.21 5.65
N PHE A 26 -2.66 -2.52 5.78
CA PHE A 26 -1.36 -3.03 6.26
C PHE A 26 -0.21 -2.65 5.34
N ILE A 27 -0.47 -2.62 4.05
CA ILE A 27 0.53 -2.26 3.05
C ILE A 27 0.85 -0.77 3.14
N GLU A 28 -0.14 0.11 3.28
CA GLU A 28 0.10 1.52 3.55
C GLU A 28 0.88 1.76 4.85
N LEU A 29 0.57 1.00 5.89
CA LEU A 29 1.28 1.08 7.17
C LEU A 29 2.74 0.64 7.02
N LEU A 30 3.00 -0.46 6.31
CA LEU A 30 4.35 -0.93 6.01
C LEU A 30 5.15 0.13 5.21
N LEU A 31 4.54 0.71 4.18
CA LEU A 31 5.14 1.78 3.38
C LEU A 31 5.48 2.99 4.24
N PHE A 32 4.57 3.39 5.13
CA PHE A 32 4.81 4.48 6.07
C PHE A 32 6.03 4.20 6.95
N TYR A 33 6.13 3.00 7.53
CA TYR A 33 7.30 2.62 8.34
C TYR A 33 8.60 2.58 7.54
N LEU A 34 8.58 2.03 6.32
CA LEU A 34 9.75 2.02 5.43
C LEU A 34 10.19 3.45 5.08
N SER A 35 9.24 4.35 4.80
CA SER A 35 9.53 5.76 4.48
C SER A 35 10.08 6.54 5.68
N SER A 36 9.71 6.15 6.90
CA SER A 36 10.16 6.77 8.15
C SER A 36 11.58 6.36 8.55
N ASN A 37 12.10 5.29 7.96
CA ASN A 37 13.46 4.83 8.17
C ASN A 37 14.39 5.46 7.12
N THR A 38 15.41 6.20 7.57
CA THR A 38 16.31 6.96 6.69
C THR A 38 17.12 6.09 5.72
N PHE A 39 17.42 4.84 6.08
CA PHE A 39 18.11 3.89 5.21
C PHE A 39 17.18 3.43 4.08
N PHE A 40 15.99 2.97 4.43
CA PHE A 40 15.02 2.49 3.44
C PHE A 40 14.50 3.63 2.55
N ASN A 41 14.24 4.80 3.10
CA ASN A 41 13.82 5.97 2.33
C ASN A 41 14.83 6.34 1.23
N LYS A 42 16.13 6.30 1.54
CA LYS A 42 17.19 6.66 0.57
C LYS A 42 17.51 5.53 -0.43
N ASN A 43 17.22 4.28 -0.08
CA ASN A 43 17.67 3.10 -0.83
C ASN A 43 16.53 2.27 -1.46
N SER A 44 15.27 2.70 -1.33
CA SER A 44 14.13 1.98 -1.92
C SER A 44 13.47 2.80 -3.03
N ILE A 45 13.22 2.16 -4.17
CA ILE A 45 12.31 2.67 -5.19
C ILE A 45 11.09 1.76 -5.19
N PHE A 46 9.97 2.31 -4.72
CA PHE A 46 8.66 1.66 -4.83
C PHE A 46 8.22 1.68 -6.30
N ARG A 47 7.97 0.50 -6.86
CA ARG A 47 7.50 0.30 -8.23
C ARG A 47 6.23 -0.56 -8.21
N GLY A 48 5.70 -0.92 -9.38
CA GLY A 48 4.57 -1.86 -9.49
C GLY A 48 3.17 -1.26 -9.36
N GLY A 49 2.18 -2.15 -9.47
CA GLY A 49 0.76 -1.79 -9.63
C GLY A 49 0.14 -0.97 -8.50
N LYS A 50 0.64 -1.10 -7.27
CA LYS A 50 0.22 -0.28 -6.12
C LYS A 50 0.70 1.17 -6.22
N SER A 51 1.94 1.40 -6.64
CA SER A 51 2.46 2.76 -6.87
C SER A 51 1.67 3.46 -7.97
N LEU A 52 1.30 2.73 -9.03
CA LEU A 52 0.43 3.23 -10.10
C LEU A 52 -0.94 3.62 -9.56
N LYS A 53 -1.60 2.77 -8.77
CA LYS A 53 -2.91 3.11 -8.17
C LYS A 53 -2.84 4.31 -7.22
N LYS A 54 -1.82 4.36 -6.35
CA LYS A 54 -1.75 5.33 -5.25
C LYS A 54 -1.21 6.70 -5.67
N VAL A 55 -0.39 6.77 -6.71
CA VAL A 55 0.32 8.00 -7.12
C VAL A 55 -0.16 8.54 -8.48
N TYR A 56 -0.49 7.66 -9.43
CA TYR A 56 -0.69 8.07 -10.83
C TYR A 56 -2.12 7.88 -11.35
N PHE A 57 -2.80 6.81 -10.94
CA PHE A 57 -4.08 6.37 -11.51
C PHE A 57 -5.01 5.84 -10.42
N PRO A 58 -5.79 6.71 -9.76
CA PRO A 58 -6.68 6.31 -8.65
C PRO A 58 -7.65 5.16 -9.01
N ASP A 59 -8.05 5.09 -10.28
CA ASP A 59 -8.96 4.08 -10.84
C ASP A 59 -8.27 2.79 -11.29
N TYR A 60 -6.94 2.68 -11.10
CA TYR A 60 -6.21 1.46 -11.45
C TYR A 60 -6.64 0.28 -10.58
N ARG A 61 -6.51 -0.96 -11.10
CA ARG A 61 -6.96 -2.16 -10.38
C ARG A 61 -6.28 -2.27 -9.01
N PHE A 62 -7.00 -2.82 -8.03
CA PHE A 62 -6.35 -3.24 -6.80
C PHE A 62 -5.33 -4.33 -7.12
N SER A 63 -4.11 -4.13 -6.66
CA SER A 63 -3.03 -5.11 -6.71
C SER A 63 -2.74 -5.48 -5.27
N GLU A 64 -2.71 -6.77 -4.96
CA GLU A 64 -2.30 -7.26 -3.64
C GLU A 64 -0.77 -7.22 -3.50
N ASP A 65 -0.07 -7.43 -4.62
CA ASP A 65 1.39 -7.47 -4.68
C ASP A 65 2.04 -6.09 -4.44
N LEU A 66 3.12 -6.11 -3.67
CA LEU A 66 4.04 -5.00 -3.42
C LEU A 66 5.33 -5.27 -4.19
N ASP A 67 5.52 -4.59 -5.33
CA ASP A 67 6.80 -4.65 -6.05
C ASP A 67 7.75 -3.56 -5.49
N THR A 68 8.75 -3.96 -4.73
CA THR A 68 9.75 -3.04 -4.18
C THR A 68 11.14 -3.40 -4.68
N ASN A 69 11.81 -2.45 -5.33
CA ASN A 69 13.19 -2.63 -5.75
C ASN A 69 14.10 -1.87 -4.78
N PHE A 70 15.04 -2.58 -4.17
CA PHE A 70 16.10 -1.97 -3.37
C PHE A 70 17.29 -1.63 -4.27
N ILE A 71 17.74 -0.38 -4.22
CA ILE A 71 19.02 0.02 -4.82
C ILE A 71 20.08 -0.18 -3.74
N PHE A 72 20.89 -1.22 -3.91
CA PHE A 72 22.15 -1.33 -3.19
C PHE A 72 23.21 -0.54 -3.97
N LEU A 73 23.61 0.62 -3.45
CA LEU A 73 24.86 1.25 -3.87
C LEU A 73 26.00 0.40 -3.30
N ILE A 74 26.65 -0.37 -4.18
CA ILE A 74 27.93 -1.03 -3.93
C ILE A 74 29.03 -0.01 -4.15
#